data_AF-A0A3P7CEZ1-F1
#
_entry.id   AF-A0A3P7CEZ1-F1
#
_cell.length_a   1.000
_cell.length_b   1.000
_cell.length_c   1.000
_cell.angle_alpha   90.00
_cell.angle_beta   90.00
_cell.angle_gamma   90.00
#
_symmetry.space_group_name_H-M   'P 1'
#
loop_
_entity.id
_entity.type
_entity.pdbx_description
1 polymer ?
#
loop_
_entity_poly.entity_id
_entity_poly.type
_entity_poly.pdbx_seq_one_letter_code
_entity_poly.pdbx_strand_id
1 'polypeptide(L)'
;MKIHEYNSIFRRSFLLHHIISEGTLPQLFNLYIYILNKVEFFGNKITLLCKFSNLISWFQLPTCSTFFFQSHVIYIHLFVFIGCMIGLTLFVGVVIANYKENKGTALLTVDQRRWLDLKGRIKLTQPLHIPPRPSMSMSSFRLSAILVLANSALLFFPVNLGVPTRYKVQIVLAVIFTLTFTIECIMKIIALTFNGYWQSKRNRFDMLVSILGLGWIIMHFSMRPTPVRFYCWLFPYFLSSIVSYCILTL
;
A
#
# COMPACT_ATOMS: atom_id res chain seq x y z
N MET A 1 69.34 16.42 -30.72
CA MET A 1 68.11 17.06 -30.22
C MET A 1 67.47 16.31 -29.03
N LYS A 2 68.25 15.68 -28.13
CA LYS A 2 67.73 14.99 -26.92
C LYS A 2 68.42 15.39 -25.61
N ILE A 3 69.52 16.16 -25.68
CA ILE A 3 70.31 16.56 -24.50
C ILE A 3 69.79 17.87 -23.89
N HIS A 4 69.18 18.75 -24.70
CA HIS A 4 68.70 20.06 -24.25
C HIS A 4 67.39 19.97 -23.43
N GLU A 5 66.60 18.91 -23.61
CA GLU A 5 65.32 18.69 -22.94
C GLU A 5 65.51 18.05 -21.55
N TYR A 6 66.53 17.20 -21.39
CA TYR A 6 66.87 16.59 -20.10
C TYR A 6 67.36 17.64 -19.09
N ASN A 7 68.14 18.63 -19.53
CA ASN A 7 68.64 19.70 -18.68
C ASN A 7 67.53 20.66 -18.19
N SER A 8 66.43 20.83 -18.94
CA SER A 8 65.32 21.70 -18.51
C SER A 8 64.45 21.04 -17.43
N ILE A 9 64.28 19.72 -17.50
CA ILE A 9 63.54 18.92 -16.52
C ILE A 9 64.32 18.79 -15.22
N PHE A 10 65.64 18.56 -15.29
CA PHE A 10 66.49 18.49 -14.10
C PHE A 10 66.56 19.84 -13.35
N ARG A 11 66.63 20.96 -14.10
CA ARG A 11 66.63 22.32 -13.51
C ARG A 11 65.29 22.68 -12.87
N ARG A 12 64.16 22.21 -13.41
CA ARG A 12 62.82 22.36 -12.79
C ARG A 12 62.66 21.51 -11.53
N SER A 13 63.22 20.31 -11.50
CA SER A 13 63.21 19.45 -10.30
C SER A 13 64.05 20.03 -9.17
N PHE A 14 65.21 20.62 -9.49
CA PHE A 14 66.08 21.29 -8.51
C PHE A 14 65.45 22.58 -7.95
N LEU A 15 64.74 23.36 -8.78
CA LEU A 15 63.99 24.54 -8.32
C LEU A 15 62.79 24.18 -7.44
N LEU A 16 62.07 23.09 -7.73
CA LEU A 16 61.00 22.59 -6.86
C LEU A 16 61.55 22.14 -5.50
N HIS A 17 62.70 21.47 -5.47
CA HIS A 17 63.34 21.06 -4.22
C HIS A 17 63.85 22.24 -3.38
N HIS A 18 64.23 23.35 -4.03
CA HIS A 18 64.63 24.59 -3.36
C HIS A 18 63.44 25.38 -2.81
N ILE A 19 62.27 25.35 -3.49
CA ILE A 19 61.02 25.96 -3.01
C ILE A 19 60.41 25.15 -1.84
N ILE A 20 60.60 23.84 -1.82
CA ILE A 20 60.17 22.96 -0.71
C ILE A 20 60.94 23.23 0.60
N SER A 21 62.14 23.82 0.52
CA SER A 21 62.99 24.10 1.68
C SER A 21 62.64 25.40 2.43
N GLU A 22 61.77 26.26 1.89
CA GLU A 22 61.41 27.53 2.52
C GLU A 22 60.00 27.48 3.14
N GLY A 23 59.92 27.03 4.41
CA GLY A 23 58.99 27.48 5.48
C GLY A 23 57.47 27.59 5.26
N THR A 24 56.94 27.40 4.06
CA THR A 24 55.56 27.75 3.65
C THR A 24 54.66 26.53 3.46
N LEU A 25 55.25 25.36 3.25
CA LEU A 25 54.58 24.06 3.15
C LEU A 25 53.72 23.69 4.38
N PRO A 26 54.17 23.89 5.64
CA PRO A 26 53.32 23.61 6.80
C PRO A 26 52.12 24.57 6.92
N GLN A 27 52.22 25.80 6.44
CA GLN A 27 51.12 26.77 6.46
C GLN A 27 50.04 26.44 5.43
N LEU A 28 50.43 26.06 4.21
CA LEU A 28 49.51 25.61 3.17
C LEU A 28 48.85 24.28 3.52
N PHE A 29 49.58 23.36 4.16
CA PHE A 29 49.03 22.10 4.66
C PHE A 29 47.99 22.33 5.76
N ASN A 30 48.27 23.21 6.73
CA ASN A 30 47.31 23.58 7.77
C ASN A 30 46.06 24.27 7.21
N LEU A 31 46.21 25.13 6.19
CA LEU A 31 45.08 25.77 5.51
C LEU A 31 44.24 24.74 4.73
N TYR A 32 44.88 23.79 4.05
CA TYR A 32 44.19 22.71 3.35
C TYR A 32 43.40 21.83 4.32
N ILE A 33 44.02 21.40 5.43
CA ILE A 33 43.35 20.62 6.48
C ILE A 33 42.22 21.41 7.13
N TYR A 34 42.38 22.73 7.34
CA TYR A 34 41.31 23.59 7.84
C TYR A 34 40.12 23.68 6.86
N ILE A 35 40.39 23.86 5.56
CA ILE A 35 39.35 23.90 4.53
C ILE A 35 38.66 22.53 4.43
N LEU A 36 39.42 21.44 4.45
CA LEU A 36 38.89 20.08 4.34
C LEU A 36 38.01 19.72 5.56
N ASN A 37 38.48 20.01 6.78
CA ASN A 37 37.67 19.86 8.00
C ASN A 37 36.40 20.73 7.96
N LYS A 38 36.48 21.94 7.41
CA LYS A 38 35.32 22.82 7.27
C LYS A 38 34.31 22.25 6.27
N VAL A 39 34.78 21.75 5.11
CA VAL A 39 33.93 21.11 4.10
C VAL A 39 33.29 19.82 4.63
N GLU A 40 34.04 18.97 5.33
CA GLU A 40 33.51 17.77 5.98
C GLU A 40 32.49 18.11 7.06
N PHE A 41 32.74 19.14 7.87
CA PHE A 41 31.78 19.62 8.86
C PHE A 41 30.48 20.13 8.23
N PHE A 42 30.57 20.85 7.11
CA PHE A 42 29.38 21.27 6.36
C PHE A 42 28.67 20.08 5.71
N GLY A 43 29.41 19.13 5.13
CA GLY A 43 28.86 17.91 4.53
C GLY A 43 28.15 17.02 5.56
N ASN A 44 28.74 16.86 6.74
CA ASN A 44 28.17 16.12 7.86
C ASN A 44 26.89 16.80 8.38
N LYS A 45 26.88 18.13 8.46
CA LYS A 45 25.67 18.90 8.80
C LYS A 45 24.57 18.74 7.75
N ILE A 46 24.89 18.81 6.45
CA ILE A 46 23.91 18.61 5.37
C ILE A 46 23.34 17.19 5.41
N THR A 47 24.19 16.19 5.62
CA THR A 47 23.77 14.78 5.72
C THR A 47 22.82 14.57 6.90
N LEU A 48 23.13 15.18 8.05
CA LEU A 48 22.27 15.18 9.23
C LEU A 48 20.91 15.86 8.94
N LEU A 49 20.92 17.01 8.26
CA LEU A 49 19.70 17.73 7.86
C LEU A 49 18.86 16.96 6.83
N CYS A 50 19.49 16.29 5.86
CA CYS A 50 18.80 15.39 4.93
C CYS A 50 18.17 14.19 5.67
N LYS A 51 18.86 13.67 6.69
CA LYS A 51 18.32 12.61 7.54
C LYS A 51 17.12 13.10 8.36
N PHE A 52 17.11 14.36 8.81
CA PHE A 52 15.94 15.00 9.44
C PHE A 52 14.77 15.22 8.48
N SER A 53 15.04 15.44 7.19
CA SER A 53 13.99 15.54 6.17
C SER A 53 13.25 14.20 5.97
N ASN A 54 13.90 13.07 6.30
CA ASN A 54 13.24 11.79 6.37
C ASN A 54 12.51 11.66 7.72
N LEU A 55 11.20 11.96 7.73
CA LEU A 55 10.33 11.98 8.92
C LEU A 55 10.43 10.73 9.80
N ILE A 56 10.81 9.59 9.23
CA ILE A 56 11.01 8.31 9.93
C ILE A 56 12.22 8.33 10.87
N SER A 57 13.29 9.03 10.50
CA SER A 57 14.52 9.13 11.30
C SER A 57 14.40 10.12 12.47
N TRP A 58 13.35 10.95 12.50
CA TRP A 58 13.09 11.91 13.59
C TRP A 58 12.75 11.22 14.92
N PHE A 59 11.97 10.14 14.88
CA PHE A 59 11.58 9.36 16.07
C PHE A 59 12.68 8.41 16.59
N GLN A 60 13.71 8.12 15.79
CA GLN A 60 14.76 7.16 16.14
C GLN A 60 15.99 7.80 16.77
N LEU A 61 16.02 9.13 16.91
CA LEU A 61 17.07 9.77 17.68
C LEU A 61 16.87 9.39 19.14
N PRO A 62 17.91 8.88 19.83
CA PRO A 62 17.83 8.70 21.26
C PRO A 62 17.46 10.05 21.87
N THR A 63 16.59 10.05 22.87
CA THR A 63 16.21 11.19 23.70
C THR A 63 17.40 11.68 24.56
N CYS A 64 18.59 11.77 23.96
CA CYS A 64 19.71 12.57 24.39
C CYS A 64 19.44 13.97 23.80
N SER A 65 19.12 15.01 24.53
CA SER A 65 19.43 15.30 25.92
C SER A 65 18.46 16.40 26.32
N THR A 66 17.84 16.26 27.48
CA THR A 66 17.41 17.43 28.24
C THR A 66 18.57 18.44 28.30
N PHE A 67 18.26 19.73 28.18
CA PHE A 67 19.12 20.84 28.59
C PHE A 67 20.12 21.46 27.57
N PHE A 68 19.78 21.62 26.29
CA PHE A 68 20.48 22.60 25.42
C PHE A 68 19.48 23.51 24.69
N PHE A 69 19.43 24.77 25.13
CA PHE A 69 18.64 25.93 24.68
C PHE A 69 17.39 25.66 23.81
N GLN A 70 16.22 26.01 24.35
CA GLN A 70 14.91 26.06 23.65
C GLN A 70 14.99 26.68 22.23
N SER A 71 15.89 27.65 22.03
CA SER A 71 16.11 28.33 20.76
C SER A 71 16.64 27.44 19.62
N HIS A 72 17.47 26.43 19.92
CA HIS A 72 18.00 25.52 18.89
C HIS A 72 16.96 24.52 18.39
N VAL A 73 16.05 24.10 19.26
CA VAL A 73 14.93 23.22 18.91
C VAL A 73 14.01 23.94 17.92
N ILE A 74 13.69 25.21 18.17
CA ILE A 74 12.86 26.04 17.29
C ILE A 74 13.50 26.16 15.89
N TYR A 75 14.81 26.39 15.82
CA TYR A 75 15.54 26.45 14.55
C TYR A 75 15.40 25.17 13.72
N ILE A 76 15.57 24.00 14.34
CA ILE A 76 15.44 22.71 13.64
C ILE A 76 14.00 22.49 13.17
N HIS A 77 12.99 22.82 13.98
CA HIS A 77 11.59 22.67 13.59
C HIS A 77 11.21 23.60 12.43
N LEU A 78 11.68 24.86 12.43
CA LEU A 78 11.47 25.78 11.31
C LEU A 78 12.17 25.29 10.04
N PHE A 79 13.39 24.76 10.15
CA PHE A 79 14.13 24.20 9.03
C PHE A 79 13.40 22.99 8.42
N VAL A 80 12.94 22.04 9.24
CA VAL A 80 12.19 20.85 8.78
C VAL A 80 10.82 21.26 8.25
N PHE A 81 10.13 22.21 8.87
CA PHE A 81 8.84 22.71 8.39
C PHE A 81 8.97 23.34 7.00
N ILE A 82 9.94 24.23 6.79
CA ILE A 82 10.17 24.87 5.50
C ILE A 82 10.67 23.84 4.47
N GLY A 83 11.66 23.01 4.83
CA GLY A 83 12.26 22.02 3.93
C GLY A 83 11.29 20.92 3.49
N CYS A 84 10.48 20.39 4.40
CA CYS A 84 9.52 19.33 4.10
C CYS A 84 8.20 19.87 3.54
N MET A 85 7.61 20.94 4.11
CA MET A 85 6.31 21.44 3.64
C MET A 85 6.43 22.21 2.33
N ILE A 86 7.48 23.00 2.13
CA ILE A 86 7.65 23.82 0.93
C ILE A 86 8.60 23.13 -0.06
N GLY A 87 9.73 22.60 0.41
CA GLY A 87 10.71 21.95 -0.47
C GLY A 87 10.18 20.71 -1.18
N LEU A 88 9.59 19.75 -0.44
CA LEU A 88 9.05 18.53 -1.06
C LEU A 88 7.85 18.81 -1.95
N THR A 89 6.98 19.77 -1.59
CA THR A 89 5.81 20.13 -2.40
C THR A 89 6.21 20.81 -3.71
N LEU A 90 7.22 21.69 -3.68
CA LEU A 90 7.77 22.28 -4.91
C LEU A 90 8.42 21.21 -5.79
N PHE A 91 9.20 20.29 -5.22
CA PHE A 91 9.82 19.21 -5.98
C PHE A 91 8.79 18.33 -6.68
N VAL A 92 7.78 17.83 -5.93
CA VAL A 92 6.66 17.06 -6.49
C VAL A 92 5.90 17.88 -7.53
N GLY A 93 5.72 19.19 -7.31
CA GLY A 93 5.09 20.11 -8.25
C GLY A 93 5.81 20.18 -9.59
N VAL A 94 7.14 20.35 -9.59
CA VAL A 94 7.97 20.39 -10.80
C VAL A 94 7.94 19.04 -11.52
N VAL A 95 8.07 17.92 -10.80
CA VAL A 95 8.01 16.59 -11.39
C VAL A 95 6.66 16.33 -12.06
N ILE A 96 5.54 16.72 -11.42
CA ILE A 96 4.20 16.57 -11.98
C ILE A 96 4.00 17.50 -13.19
N ALA A 97 4.51 18.73 -13.15
CA ALA A 97 4.42 19.67 -14.27
C ALA A 97 5.18 19.13 -15.50
N ASN A 98 6.44 18.71 -15.29
CA ASN A 98 7.26 18.09 -16.34
C ASN A 98 6.63 16.80 -16.87
N TYR A 99 6.03 15.97 -16.01
CA TYR A 99 5.32 14.77 -16.45
C TYR A 99 4.07 15.09 -17.30
N LYS A 100 3.31 16.12 -16.94
CA LYS A 100 2.14 16.59 -17.71
C LYS A 100 2.55 17.14 -19.07
N GLU A 101 3.69 17.82 -19.14
CA GLU A 101 4.28 18.35 -20.36
C GLU A 101 4.78 17.23 -21.28
N ASN A 102 5.56 16.28 -20.76
CA ASN A 102 6.02 15.10 -21.49
C ASN A 102 4.88 14.21 -22.00
N LYS A 103 3.74 14.18 -21.31
CA LYS A 103 2.51 13.52 -21.78
C LYS A 103 1.72 14.32 -22.81
N GLY A 104 2.05 15.58 -23.07
CA GLY A 104 1.30 16.48 -23.94
C GLY A 104 -0.06 16.92 -23.37
N THR A 105 -0.28 16.79 -22.06
CA THR A 105 -1.54 17.15 -21.38
C THR A 105 -1.47 18.46 -20.59
N ALA A 106 -0.30 19.13 -20.63
CA ALA A 106 -0.06 20.40 -19.95
C ALA A 106 -0.80 21.58 -20.59
N LEU A 107 -0.87 21.63 -21.92
CA LEU A 107 -1.52 22.72 -22.68
C LEU A 107 -3.05 22.58 -22.74
N LEU A 108 -3.59 21.42 -22.37
CA LEU A 108 -5.02 21.17 -22.41
C LEU A 108 -5.75 21.97 -21.32
N THR A 109 -6.87 22.57 -21.71
CA THR A 109 -7.81 23.18 -20.76
C THR A 109 -8.37 22.13 -19.80
N VAL A 110 -8.89 22.58 -18.66
CA VAL A 110 -9.50 21.71 -17.65
C VAL A 110 -10.61 20.83 -18.26
N ASP A 111 -11.44 21.40 -19.15
CA ASP A 111 -12.55 20.67 -19.77
C ASP A 111 -12.09 19.69 -20.85
N GLN A 112 -11.06 20.04 -21.64
CA GLN A 112 -10.46 19.09 -22.59
C GLN A 112 -9.85 17.88 -21.86
N ARG A 113 -9.21 18.09 -20.71
CA ARG A 113 -8.68 16.99 -19.89
C ARG A 113 -9.80 16.10 -19.37
N ARG A 114 -10.87 16.68 -18.82
CA ARG A 114 -12.06 15.94 -18.36
C ARG A 114 -12.69 15.13 -19.50
N TRP A 115 -12.73 15.69 -20.71
CA TRP A 115 -13.20 14.98 -21.90
C TRP A 115 -12.31 13.79 -22.28
N LEU A 116 -10.99 13.94 -22.23
CA LEU A 116 -10.06 12.82 -22.47
C LEU A 116 -10.20 11.73 -21.40
N ASP A 117 -10.33 12.11 -20.13
CA ASP A 117 -10.57 11.16 -19.04
C ASP A 117 -11.90 10.43 -19.25
N LEU A 118 -12.95 11.13 -19.68
CA LEU A 118 -14.25 10.54 -20.03
C LEU A 118 -14.12 9.57 -21.21
N LYS A 119 -13.46 9.98 -22.30
CA LYS A 119 -13.22 9.13 -23.47
C LYS A 119 -12.42 7.88 -23.10
N GLY A 120 -11.45 8.01 -22.19
CA GLY A 120 -10.70 6.89 -21.63
C GLY A 120 -11.59 5.93 -20.84
N ARG A 121 -12.45 6.45 -19.96
CA ARG A 121 -13.42 5.66 -19.19
C ARG A 121 -14.40 4.93 -20.10
N ILE A 122 -14.94 5.58 -21.12
CA ILE A 122 -15.87 4.98 -22.09
C ILE A 122 -15.20 3.84 -22.87
N LYS A 123 -13.91 3.98 -23.23
CA LYS A 123 -13.17 2.88 -23.87
C LYS A 123 -12.96 1.66 -22.97
N LEU A 124 -12.88 1.88 -21.66
CA LEU A 124 -12.74 0.80 -20.66
C LEU A 124 -14.07 0.15 -20.30
N THR A 125 -15.19 0.87 -20.47
CA THR A 125 -16.52 0.30 -20.26
C THR A 125 -16.87 -0.65 -21.40
N GLN A 126 -17.01 -1.92 -21.09
CA GLN A 126 -17.53 -2.92 -22.02
C GLN A 126 -19.07 -2.83 -22.04
N PRO A 127 -19.73 -3.11 -23.18
CA PRO A 127 -21.18 -3.24 -23.22
C PRO A 127 -21.60 -4.33 -22.24
N LEU A 128 -22.40 -3.95 -21.24
CA LEU A 128 -22.86 -4.88 -20.23
C LEU A 128 -23.89 -5.81 -20.88
N HIS A 129 -23.53 -7.08 -21.07
CA HIS A 129 -24.48 -8.10 -21.49
C HIS A 129 -25.34 -8.47 -20.27
N ILE A 130 -26.44 -7.75 -20.08
CA ILE A 130 -27.40 -7.98 -18.99
C ILE A 130 -28.46 -8.93 -19.54
N PRO A 131 -28.55 -10.19 -19.08
CA PRO A 131 -29.72 -11.01 -19.40
C PRO A 131 -30.98 -10.32 -18.84
N PRO A 132 -32.14 -10.44 -19.51
CA PRO A 132 -33.37 -9.78 -19.11
C PRO A 132 -33.68 -10.08 -17.64
N ARG A 133 -33.94 -9.03 -16.86
CA ARG A 133 -34.10 -9.11 -15.41
C ARG A 133 -35.32 -9.98 -15.07
N PRO A 134 -35.18 -11.11 -14.36
CA PRO A 134 -36.33 -11.81 -13.80
C PRO A 134 -36.99 -10.91 -12.73
N SER A 135 -38.31 -11.00 -12.60
CA SER A 135 -39.19 -10.15 -11.79
C SER A 135 -39.04 -10.30 -10.27
N MET A 136 -37.82 -10.43 -9.76
CA MET A 136 -37.56 -10.53 -8.32
C MET A 136 -37.22 -9.16 -7.72
N SER A 137 -37.82 -8.91 -6.56
CA SER A 137 -37.84 -7.65 -5.81
C SER A 137 -36.45 -7.08 -5.54
N MET A 138 -36.32 -5.73 -5.57
CA MET A 138 -35.07 -4.98 -5.43
C MET A 138 -34.32 -5.19 -4.09
N SER A 139 -34.95 -5.82 -3.10
CA SER A 139 -34.43 -5.96 -1.74
C SER A 139 -33.23 -6.93 -1.63
N SER A 140 -33.20 -7.99 -2.44
CA SER A 140 -32.26 -9.11 -2.29
C SER A 140 -30.79 -8.76 -2.55
N PHE A 141 -30.52 -7.76 -3.41
CA PHE A 141 -29.15 -7.35 -3.73
C PHE A 141 -28.45 -6.59 -2.60
N ARG A 142 -29.20 -5.92 -1.72
CA ARG A 142 -28.63 -5.20 -0.57
C ARG A 142 -28.26 -6.16 0.55
N LEU A 143 -28.96 -7.28 0.66
CA LEU A 143 -28.78 -8.27 1.72
C LEU A 143 -27.52 -9.12 1.54
N SER A 144 -27.12 -9.45 0.31
CA SER A 144 -25.87 -10.19 0.07
C SER A 144 -24.63 -9.37 0.44
N ALA A 145 -24.62 -8.06 0.18
CA ALA A 145 -23.55 -7.18 0.63
C ALA A 145 -23.45 -7.11 2.17
N ILE A 146 -24.59 -7.08 2.86
CA ILE A 146 -24.65 -7.09 4.33
C ILE A 146 -24.14 -8.42 4.88
N LEU A 147 -24.49 -9.55 4.25
CA LEU A 147 -23.99 -10.88 4.61
C LEU A 147 -22.47 -11.00 4.45
N VAL A 148 -21.89 -10.46 3.37
CA VAL A 148 -20.42 -10.43 3.16
C VAL A 148 -19.74 -9.62 4.27
N LEU A 149 -20.30 -8.46 4.61
CA LEU A 149 -19.76 -7.60 5.67
C LEU A 149 -19.86 -8.28 7.05
N ALA A 150 -20.98 -8.94 7.35
CA ALA A 150 -21.15 -9.69 8.59
C ALA A 150 -20.18 -10.87 8.71
N ASN A 151 -19.96 -11.62 7.62
CA ASN A 151 -18.98 -12.71 7.58
C ASN A 151 -17.53 -12.18 7.73
N SER A 152 -17.23 -11.03 7.13
CA SER A 152 -15.92 -10.37 7.29
C SER A 152 -15.70 -9.87 8.73
N ALA A 153 -16.75 -9.41 9.40
CA ALA A 153 -16.69 -8.99 10.79
C ALA A 153 -16.41 -10.17 11.76
N LEU A 154 -16.76 -11.41 11.40
CA LEU A 154 -16.36 -12.59 12.20
C LEU A 154 -14.84 -12.78 12.24
N LEU A 155 -14.12 -12.34 11.20
CA LEU A 155 -12.66 -12.42 11.13
C LEU A 155 -11.96 -11.31 11.92
N PHE A 156 -12.68 -10.25 12.29
CA PHE A 156 -12.15 -9.20 13.15
C PHE A 156 -11.77 -9.73 14.54
N PHE A 157 -12.51 -10.73 15.03
CA PHE A 157 -12.18 -11.41 16.27
C PHE A 157 -11.25 -12.59 15.99
N PRO A 158 -10.00 -12.58 16.51
CA PRO A 158 -9.09 -13.69 16.32
C PRO A 158 -9.69 -14.96 16.94
N VAL A 159 -9.52 -16.07 16.23
CA VAL A 159 -10.00 -17.38 16.68
C VAL A 159 -9.25 -17.78 17.94
N ASN A 160 -9.86 -17.52 19.10
CA ASN A 160 -9.24 -17.76 20.40
C ASN A 160 -9.43 -19.22 20.81
N LEU A 161 -8.37 -20.02 20.70
CA LEU A 161 -8.34 -21.44 21.09
C LEU A 161 -8.57 -21.66 22.60
N GLY A 162 -8.32 -20.65 23.43
CA GLY A 162 -8.42 -20.72 24.89
C GLY A 162 -9.84 -20.63 25.47
N VAL A 163 -10.85 -20.23 24.68
CA VAL A 163 -12.25 -20.13 25.14
C VAL A 163 -13.16 -21.01 24.28
N PRO A 164 -13.48 -22.24 24.71
CA PRO A 164 -14.15 -23.23 23.87
C PRO A 164 -15.56 -22.80 23.43
N THR A 165 -16.26 -22.02 24.25
CA THR A 165 -17.61 -21.52 23.93
C THR A 165 -17.59 -20.52 22.78
N ARG A 166 -16.63 -19.59 22.76
CA ARG A 166 -16.51 -18.57 21.71
C ARG A 166 -16.10 -19.18 20.38
N TYR A 167 -15.14 -20.12 20.40
CA TYR A 167 -14.71 -20.88 19.24
C TYR A 167 -15.87 -21.63 18.57
N LYS A 168 -16.70 -22.32 19.37
CA LYS A 168 -17.89 -23.04 18.86
C LYS A 168 -18.88 -22.10 18.17
N VAL A 169 -19.21 -20.96 18.80
CA VAL A 169 -20.13 -19.98 18.22
C VAL A 169 -19.59 -19.41 16.91
N GLN A 170 -18.30 -19.06 16.86
CA GLN A 170 -17.67 -18.51 15.65
C GLN A 170 -17.70 -19.50 14.49
N ILE A 171 -17.45 -20.80 14.74
CA ILE A 171 -17.52 -21.84 13.70
C ILE A 171 -18.95 -22.05 13.21
N VAL A 172 -19.92 -22.15 14.12
CA VAL A 172 -21.33 -22.34 13.74
C VAL A 172 -21.78 -21.18 12.85
N LEU A 173 -21.44 -19.95 13.19
CA LEU A 173 -21.74 -18.78 12.38
C LEU A 173 -21.01 -18.79 11.03
N ALA A 174 -19.73 -19.18 10.99
CA ALA A 174 -18.96 -19.29 9.75
C ALA A 174 -19.53 -20.36 8.79
N VAL A 175 -19.99 -21.50 9.33
CA VAL A 175 -20.66 -22.55 8.55
C VAL A 175 -22.00 -22.02 8.00
N ILE A 176 -22.79 -21.36 8.83
CA ILE A 176 -24.07 -20.74 8.43
C ILE A 176 -23.86 -19.76 7.27
N PHE A 177 -22.90 -18.83 7.38
CA PHE A 177 -22.64 -17.86 6.32
C PHE A 177 -22.17 -18.53 5.02
N THR A 178 -21.29 -19.53 5.12
CA THR A 178 -20.80 -20.28 3.95
C THR A 178 -21.93 -21.03 3.23
N LEU A 179 -22.89 -21.60 3.98
CA LEU A 179 -24.08 -22.23 3.39
C LEU A 179 -25.00 -21.22 2.71
N THR A 180 -25.24 -20.05 3.31
CA THR A 180 -26.02 -18.97 2.68
C THR A 180 -25.37 -18.50 1.38
N PHE A 181 -24.04 -18.33 1.33
CA PHE A 181 -23.31 -18.00 0.10
C PHE A 181 -23.46 -19.07 -0.99
N THR A 182 -23.38 -20.34 -0.58
CA THR A 182 -23.54 -21.47 -1.50
C THR A 182 -24.94 -21.48 -2.13
N ILE A 183 -25.98 -21.23 -1.35
CA ILE A 183 -27.37 -21.15 -1.84
C ILE A 183 -27.53 -19.96 -2.79
N GLU A 184 -26.97 -18.79 -2.46
CA GLU A 184 -26.99 -17.62 -3.36
C GLU A 184 -26.33 -17.93 -4.71
N CYS A 185 -25.18 -18.64 -4.70
CA CYS A 185 -24.52 -19.07 -5.93
C CYS A 185 -25.40 -20.02 -6.75
N ILE A 186 -26.05 -21.00 -6.12
CA ILE A 186 -26.95 -21.95 -6.80
C ILE A 186 -28.15 -21.21 -7.42
N MET A 187 -28.79 -20.31 -6.67
CA MET A 187 -29.90 -19.49 -7.18
C MET A 187 -29.47 -18.67 -8.41
N LYS A 188 -28.28 -18.06 -8.39
CA LYS A 188 -27.73 -17.32 -9.53
C LYS A 188 -27.45 -18.21 -10.75
N ILE A 189 -27.00 -19.45 -10.55
CA ILE A 189 -26.75 -20.41 -11.65
C ILE A 189 -28.08 -20.82 -12.32
N ILE A 190 -29.13 -21.08 -11.52
CA ILE A 190 -30.45 -21.43 -12.03
C ILE A 190 -31.08 -20.24 -12.78
N ALA A 191 -31.02 -19.03 -12.19
CA ALA A 191 -31.64 -17.84 -12.76
C ALA A 191 -30.97 -17.34 -14.06
N LEU A 192 -29.64 -17.46 -14.18
CA LEU A 192 -28.88 -16.90 -15.32
C LEU A 192 -28.51 -17.94 -16.39
N THR A 193 -28.83 -19.23 -16.16
CA THR A 193 -28.31 -20.37 -16.92
C THR A 193 -26.78 -20.51 -16.82
N PHE A 194 -26.24 -21.75 -16.88
CA PHE A 194 -24.81 -22.01 -16.70
C PHE A 194 -23.90 -21.18 -17.63
N ASN A 195 -24.29 -21.06 -18.91
CA ASN A 195 -23.53 -20.29 -19.89
C ASN A 195 -23.55 -18.78 -19.60
N GLY A 196 -24.67 -18.24 -19.12
CA GLY A 196 -24.78 -16.83 -18.72
C GLY A 196 -24.02 -16.51 -17.43
N TYR A 197 -24.00 -17.44 -16.48
CA TYR A 197 -23.24 -17.32 -15.24
C TYR A 197 -21.72 -17.22 -15.46
N TRP A 198 -21.17 -18.01 -16.40
CA TRP A 198 -19.73 -18.07 -16.66
C TRP A 198 -19.15 -16.83 -17.39
N GLN A 199 -19.98 -16.01 -18.03
CA GLN A 199 -19.50 -14.80 -18.71
C GLN A 199 -19.04 -13.70 -17.74
N SER A 200 -19.66 -13.60 -16.56
CA SER A 200 -19.31 -12.57 -15.57
C SER A 200 -18.07 -12.96 -14.78
N LYS A 201 -17.01 -12.12 -14.87
CA LYS A 201 -15.78 -12.32 -14.08
C LYS A 201 -16.04 -12.37 -12.56
N ARG A 202 -17.01 -11.58 -12.08
CA ARG A 202 -17.38 -11.52 -10.66
C ARG A 202 -18.10 -12.79 -10.20
N ASN A 203 -19.01 -13.32 -11.00
CA ASN A 203 -19.73 -14.55 -10.67
C ASN A 203 -18.79 -15.77 -10.64
N ARG A 204 -17.77 -15.82 -11.52
CA ARG A 204 -16.73 -16.86 -11.45
C ARG A 204 -15.95 -16.82 -10.14
N PHE A 205 -15.67 -15.63 -9.61
CA PHE A 205 -15.03 -15.47 -8.31
C PHE A 205 -15.95 -15.93 -7.18
N ASP A 206 -17.23 -15.53 -7.20
CA ASP A 206 -18.23 -15.98 -6.20
C ASP A 206 -18.32 -17.52 -6.16
N MET A 207 -18.34 -18.19 -7.32
CA MET A 207 -18.36 -19.66 -7.40
C MET A 207 -17.10 -20.29 -6.81
N LEU A 208 -15.92 -19.76 -7.11
CA LEU A 208 -14.66 -20.25 -6.54
C LEU A 208 -14.64 -20.12 -5.01
N VAL A 209 -15.09 -18.98 -4.48
CA VAL A 209 -15.16 -18.75 -3.03
C VAL A 209 -16.11 -19.74 -2.36
N SER A 210 -17.27 -20.00 -2.97
CA SER A 210 -18.23 -20.99 -2.44
C SER A 210 -17.68 -22.43 -2.46
N ILE A 211 -16.95 -22.83 -3.51
CA ILE A 211 -16.30 -24.15 -3.58
C ILE A 211 -15.22 -24.29 -2.50
N LEU A 212 -14.38 -23.27 -2.33
CA LEU A 212 -13.36 -23.27 -1.27
C LEU A 212 -13.99 -23.30 0.13
N GLY A 213 -15.11 -22.60 0.34
CA GLY A 213 -15.87 -22.62 1.59
C GLY A 213 -16.44 -24.01 1.90
N LEU A 214 -17.03 -24.69 0.92
CA LEU A 214 -17.49 -26.07 1.08
C LEU A 214 -16.33 -27.03 1.38
N GLY A 215 -15.20 -26.86 0.70
CA GLY A 215 -13.98 -27.62 0.98
C GLY A 215 -13.49 -27.42 2.41
N TRP A 216 -13.52 -26.18 2.92
CA TRP A 216 -13.18 -25.87 4.31
C TRP A 216 -14.13 -26.56 5.30
N ILE A 217 -15.45 -26.54 5.04
CA ILE A 217 -16.44 -27.25 5.86
C ILE A 217 -16.11 -28.74 5.94
N ILE A 218 -15.92 -29.39 4.79
CA ILE A 218 -15.61 -30.83 4.72
C ILE A 218 -14.32 -31.13 5.49
N MET A 219 -13.25 -30.37 5.25
CA MET A 219 -11.98 -30.53 5.94
C MET A 219 -12.11 -30.35 7.46
N HIS A 220 -12.87 -29.35 7.90
CA HIS A 220 -13.09 -29.05 9.32
C HIS A 220 -13.80 -30.20 10.04
N PHE A 221 -14.83 -30.79 9.41
CA PHE A 221 -15.55 -31.95 9.95
C PHE A 221 -14.75 -33.25 9.85
N SER A 222 -13.96 -33.45 8.78
CA SER A 222 -13.11 -34.65 8.62
C SER A 222 -11.96 -34.71 9.64
N MET A 223 -11.36 -33.57 9.99
CA MET A 223 -10.23 -33.52 10.92
C MET A 223 -10.63 -33.50 12.40
N ARG A 224 -11.92 -33.35 12.75
CA ARG A 224 -12.40 -33.21 14.14
C ARG A 224 -13.46 -34.26 14.50
N PRO A 225 -13.14 -35.28 15.31
CA PRO A 225 -14.12 -36.23 15.82
C PRO A 225 -14.87 -35.60 17.02
N THR A 226 -15.79 -34.67 16.78
CA THR A 226 -16.75 -34.22 17.81
C THR A 226 -18.18 -34.61 17.43
N PRO A 227 -19.00 -35.12 18.36
CA PRO A 227 -20.28 -35.72 18.03
C PRO A 227 -21.24 -34.71 17.41
N VAL A 228 -21.73 -35.07 16.24
CA VAL A 228 -22.71 -34.41 15.35
C VAL A 228 -24.03 -33.97 16.03
N ARG A 229 -24.26 -34.34 17.30
CA ARG A 229 -25.53 -34.19 18.02
C ARG A 229 -25.96 -32.73 18.26
N PHE A 230 -25.03 -31.77 18.35
CA PHE A 230 -25.36 -30.36 18.59
C PHE A 230 -25.72 -29.59 17.29
N TYR A 231 -25.08 -29.94 16.16
CA TYR A 231 -25.33 -29.26 14.88
C TYR A 231 -26.69 -29.64 14.29
N CYS A 232 -27.17 -30.86 14.55
CA CYS A 232 -28.49 -31.35 14.11
C CYS A 232 -29.69 -30.62 14.74
N TRP A 233 -29.51 -29.93 15.87
CA TRP A 233 -30.60 -29.16 16.50
C TRP A 233 -30.75 -27.75 15.94
N LEU A 234 -29.69 -27.14 15.42
CA LEU A 234 -29.73 -25.77 14.88
C LEU A 234 -30.05 -25.73 13.37
N PHE A 235 -29.68 -26.80 12.65
CA PHE A 235 -29.90 -26.94 11.21
C PHE A 235 -31.38 -26.85 10.77
N PRO A 236 -32.37 -27.40 11.49
CA PRO A 236 -33.78 -27.29 11.12
C PRO A 236 -34.34 -25.87 11.26
N TYR A 237 -33.93 -25.11 12.30
CA TYR A 237 -34.36 -23.72 12.50
C TYR A 237 -33.70 -22.75 11.50
N PHE A 238 -32.49 -23.07 11.07
CA PHE A 238 -31.82 -22.36 9.99
C PHE A 238 -32.49 -22.66 8.63
N LEU A 239 -32.81 -23.92 8.35
CA LEU A 239 -33.51 -24.33 7.13
C LEU A 239 -34.91 -23.71 7.06
N SER A 240 -35.65 -23.62 8.17
CA SER A 240 -36.96 -22.95 8.20
C SER A 240 -36.88 -21.43 8.00
N SER A 241 -35.86 -20.78 8.58
CA SER A 241 -35.60 -19.35 8.34
C SER A 241 -35.18 -19.07 6.90
N ILE A 242 -34.43 -19.99 6.26
CA ILE A 242 -34.04 -19.91 4.85
C ILE A 242 -35.22 -20.16 3.92
N VAL A 243 -36.08 -21.16 4.20
CA VAL A 243 -37.28 -21.41 3.38
C VAL A 243 -38.22 -20.21 3.45
N SER A 244 -38.39 -19.60 4.62
CA SER A 244 -39.12 -18.34 4.78
C SER A 244 -38.48 -17.19 3.99
N TYR A 245 -37.14 -17.10 4.00
CA TYR A 245 -36.40 -16.10 3.23
C TYR A 245 -36.52 -16.32 1.72
N CYS A 246 -36.40 -17.56 1.23
CA CYS A 246 -36.58 -17.95 -0.16
C CYS A 246 -38.00 -17.66 -0.67
N ILE A 247 -39.03 -17.92 0.15
CA ILE A 247 -40.42 -17.58 -0.15
C ILE A 247 -40.64 -16.07 -0.19
N LEU A 248 -39.93 -15.29 0.63
CA LEU A 248 -39.99 -13.82 0.58
C LEU A 248 -39.24 -13.19 -0.61
N THR A 249 -38.28 -13.92 -1.20
CA THR A 249 -37.45 -13.43 -2.32
C THR A 249 -37.85 -13.92 -3.71
N LEU A 250 -38.68 -14.96 -3.82
CA LEU A 250 -39.38 -15.38 -5.05
C LEU A 250 -40.58 -14.46 -5.31
#